data_AF-A0A6S6TNH0-F1
#
_entry.id   AF-A0A6S6TNH0-F1
#
_cell.length_a   1.000
_cell.length_b   1.000
_cell.length_c   1.000
_cell.angle_alpha   90.00
_cell.angle_beta   90.00
_cell.angle_gamma   90.00
#
_symmetry.space_group_name_H-M   'P 1'
#
loop_
_entity.id
_entity.type
_entity.pdbx_description
1 polymer ?
#
loop_
_entity_poly.entity_id
_entity_poly.type
_entity_poly.pdbx_seq_one_letter_code
_entity_poly.pdbx_strand_id
1 'polypeptide(L)'
;MSKIRRILEILFEKKEKKMNTVEETVKDTEYKIINKKHKRNYITVEELAKYFDLKEDELNQIFQTLGWSREEKGWMLMTDLGKYYGAKECYDNKTKMKYLKWHQSVRSSSQLIKTVQELTYNEPLEIAS
;
A
#
# COMPACT_ATOMS: atom_id res chain seq x y z
N MET A 1 -2.37 -41.60 46.84
CA MET A 1 -1.72 -40.39 46.27
C MET A 1 -2.03 -39.18 47.15
N SER A 2 -1.02 -38.37 47.47
CA SER A 2 -1.16 -37.23 48.39
C SER A 2 -2.03 -36.12 47.79
N LYS A 3 -2.96 -35.56 48.57
CA LYS A 3 -3.82 -34.43 48.16
C LYS A 3 -3.01 -33.24 47.65
N ILE A 4 -1.80 -33.05 48.18
CA ILE A 4 -0.88 -31.97 47.81
C ILE A 4 -0.36 -32.15 46.38
N ARG A 5 -0.04 -33.38 45.97
CA ARG A 5 0.47 -33.69 44.62
C ARG A 5 -0.56 -33.35 43.54
N ARG A 6 -1.83 -33.67 43.79
CA ARG A 6 -2.95 -33.36 42.88
C ARG A 6 -3.18 -31.85 42.72
N ILE A 7 -2.98 -31.06 43.77
CA ILE A 7 -3.10 -29.60 43.71
C ILE A 7 -1.98 -29.00 42.86
N LEU A 8 -0.75 -29.50 42.99
CA LEU A 8 0.39 -29.03 42.20
C LEU A 8 0.21 -29.31 40.71
N GLU A 9 -0.29 -30.50 40.34
CA GLU A 9 -0.56 -30.86 38.94
C GLU A 9 -1.62 -29.92 38.31
N ILE A 10 -2.72 -29.64 39.02
CA ILE A 10 -3.76 -28.72 38.55
C ILE A 10 -3.23 -27.28 38.39
N LEU A 11 -2.39 -26.82 39.31
CA LEU A 11 -1.79 -25.48 39.23
C LEU A 11 -0.82 -25.36 38.03
N PHE A 12 -0.07 -26.42 37.75
CA PHE A 12 0.85 -26.48 36.63
C PHE A 12 0.10 -26.46 35.29
N GLU A 13 -0.90 -27.32 35.11
CA GLU A 13 -1.73 -27.35 33.90
C GLU A 13 -2.45 -26.01 33.64
N LYS A 14 -2.94 -25.34 34.70
CA LYS A 14 -3.55 -24.01 34.58
C LYS A 14 -2.56 -22.95 34.13
N LYS A 15 -1.31 -23.04 34.59
CA LYS A 15 -0.23 -22.12 34.19
C LYS A 15 0.14 -22.33 32.71
N GLU A 16 0.27 -23.57 32.27
CA GLU A 16 0.54 -23.89 30.85
C GLU A 16 -0.59 -23.43 29.94
N LYS A 17 -1.86 -23.71 30.29
CA LYS A 17 -3.01 -23.22 29.51
C LYS A 17 -3.02 -21.70 29.40
N LYS A 18 -2.73 -20.99 30.50
CA LYS A 18 -2.63 -19.52 30.50
C LYS A 18 -1.45 -19.03 29.64
N MET A 19 -0.30 -19.70 29.67
CA MET A 19 0.86 -19.36 28.85
C MET A 19 0.59 -19.58 27.36
N ASN A 20 -0.06 -20.68 26.98
CA ASN A 20 -0.42 -20.98 25.60
C ASN A 20 -1.42 -19.96 25.03
N THR A 21 -2.44 -19.58 25.80
CA THR A 21 -3.39 -18.53 25.39
C THR A 21 -2.71 -17.17 25.20
N VAL A 22 -1.77 -16.81 26.09
CA VAL A 22 -1.03 -15.56 25.95
C VAL A 22 -0.14 -15.59 24.70
N GLU A 23 0.57 -16.68 24.43
CA GLU A 23 1.43 -16.80 23.25
C GLU A 23 0.64 -16.73 21.92
N GLU A 24 -0.54 -17.35 21.87
CA GLU A 24 -1.43 -17.31 20.70
C GLU A 24 -1.98 -15.89 20.46
N THR A 25 -2.38 -15.17 21.53
CA THR A 25 -2.84 -13.77 21.42
C THR A 25 -1.73 -12.79 21.00
N VAL A 26 -0.48 -13.04 21.40
CA VAL A 26 0.68 -12.24 20.98
C VAL A 26 0.96 -12.44 19.48
N LYS A 27 0.93 -13.69 18.99
CA LYS A 27 1.11 -14.01 17.57
C LYS A 27 0.04 -13.36 16.68
N ASP A 28 -1.22 -13.39 17.12
CA ASP A 28 -2.33 -12.74 16.40
C ASP A 28 -2.20 -11.21 16.36
N THR A 29 -1.69 -10.62 17.43
CA THR A 29 -1.48 -9.16 17.54
C THR A 29 -0.30 -8.70 16.69
N GLU A 30 0.80 -9.45 16.73
CA GLU A 30 1.98 -9.22 15.89
C GLU A 30 1.64 -9.37 14.41
N TYR A 31 0.92 -10.43 14.04
CA TYR A 31 0.42 -10.62 12.68
C TYR A 31 -0.46 -9.45 12.21
N LYS A 32 -1.37 -8.96 13.05
CA LYS A 32 -2.19 -7.77 12.75
C LYS A 32 -1.37 -6.49 12.60
N ILE A 33 -0.34 -6.27 13.42
CA ILE A 33 0.53 -5.10 13.36
C ILE A 33 1.41 -5.11 12.09
N ILE A 34 2.03 -6.25 11.78
CA ILE A 34 2.87 -6.43 10.59
C ILE A 34 2.02 -6.24 9.32
N ASN A 35 0.82 -6.84 9.28
CA ASN A 35 -0.06 -6.73 8.13
C ASN A 35 -0.64 -5.30 7.97
N LYS A 36 -0.89 -4.59 9.09
CA LYS A 36 -1.25 -3.15 9.07
C LYS A 36 -0.09 -2.27 8.59
N LYS A 37 1.16 -2.62 8.91
CA LYS A 37 2.37 -1.92 8.43
C LYS A 37 2.60 -2.15 6.93
N HIS A 38 2.44 -3.38 6.43
CA HIS A 38 2.54 -3.68 4.99
C HIS A 38 1.42 -3.08 4.14
N LYS A 39 0.20 -2.90 4.70
CA LYS A 39 -0.87 -2.13 4.03
C LYS A 39 -0.53 -0.66 3.84
N ARG A 40 0.30 -0.06 4.70
CA ARG A 40 0.77 1.33 4.56
C ARG A 40 1.86 1.50 3.49
N ASN A 41 2.36 0.40 2.93
CA ASN A 41 3.40 0.49 1.90
C ASN A 41 2.83 0.84 0.53
N TYR A 42 1.53 0.64 0.28
CA TYR A 42 0.91 0.91 -1.01
C TYR A 42 -0.22 1.94 -0.87
N ILE A 43 -0.11 3.00 -1.66
CA ILE A 43 -1.06 4.11 -1.71
C ILE A 43 -1.85 4.08 -3.02
N THR A 44 -3.06 4.62 -3.01
CA THR A 44 -3.87 4.76 -4.24
C THR A 44 -3.36 5.90 -5.10
N VAL A 45 -3.79 5.94 -6.37
CA VAL A 45 -3.54 7.10 -7.24
C VAL A 45 -4.16 8.36 -6.63
N GLU A 46 -5.37 8.28 -6.07
CA GLU A 46 -6.01 9.37 -5.32
C GLU A 46 -5.12 9.95 -4.22
N GLU A 47 -4.57 9.10 -3.35
CA GLU A 47 -3.70 9.53 -2.25
C GLU A 47 -2.39 10.14 -2.74
N LEU A 48 -1.89 9.70 -3.90
CA LEU A 48 -0.68 10.22 -4.50
C LEU A 48 -0.92 11.53 -5.26
N ALA A 49 -2.06 11.66 -5.95
CA ALA A 49 -2.46 12.87 -6.66
C ALA A 49 -2.65 14.03 -5.67
N LYS A 50 -3.32 13.77 -4.53
CA LYS A 50 -3.43 14.74 -3.41
C LYS A 50 -2.08 15.20 -2.87
N TYR A 51 -1.05 14.34 -2.89
CA TYR A 51 0.29 14.72 -2.45
C TYR A 51 0.98 15.70 -3.42
N PHE A 52 0.66 15.60 -4.72
CA PHE A 52 1.20 16.49 -5.76
C PHE A 52 0.28 17.66 -6.12
N ASP A 53 -0.85 17.82 -5.42
CA ASP A 53 -1.92 18.78 -5.75
C ASP A 53 -2.46 18.64 -7.19
N LEU A 54 -2.64 17.38 -7.62
CA LEU A 54 -3.18 17.01 -8.93
C LEU A 54 -4.52 16.29 -8.80
N LYS A 55 -5.28 16.26 -9.90
CA LYS A 55 -6.39 15.32 -10.08
C LYS A 55 -5.85 13.91 -10.36
N GLU A 56 -6.66 12.91 -10.04
CA GLU A 56 -6.32 11.49 -10.29
C GLU A 56 -6.05 11.21 -11.77
N ASP A 57 -6.86 11.77 -12.66
CA ASP A 57 -6.72 11.58 -14.10
C ASP A 57 -5.42 12.17 -14.64
N GLU A 58 -5.00 13.33 -14.13
CA GLU A 58 -3.74 13.98 -14.50
C GLU A 58 -2.54 13.11 -14.09
N LEU A 59 -2.55 12.59 -12.86
CA LEU A 59 -1.49 11.71 -12.40
C LEU A 59 -1.48 10.36 -13.15
N ASN A 60 -2.65 9.81 -13.48
CA ASN A 60 -2.75 8.61 -14.32
C ASN A 60 -2.20 8.87 -15.74
N GLN A 61 -2.45 10.04 -16.32
CA GLN A 61 -1.86 10.42 -17.60
C GLN A 61 -0.33 10.52 -17.51
N ILE A 62 0.20 11.13 -16.44
CA ILE A 62 1.65 11.17 -16.19
C ILE A 62 2.25 9.77 -16.14
N PHE A 63 1.63 8.82 -15.45
CA PHE A 63 2.10 7.44 -15.42
C PHE A 63 2.07 6.76 -16.79
N GLN A 64 1.08 7.08 -17.62
CA GLN A 64 1.00 6.58 -19.00
C GLN A 64 2.08 7.20 -19.88
N THR A 65 2.32 8.51 -19.79
CA THR A 65 3.41 9.21 -20.50
C THR A 65 4.78 8.68 -20.13
N LEU A 66 4.99 8.37 -18.85
CA LEU A 66 6.21 7.73 -18.36
C LEU A 66 6.34 6.25 -18.76
N GLY A 67 5.28 5.66 -19.34
CA GLY A 67 5.21 4.24 -19.67
C GLY A 67 5.15 3.33 -18.45
N TRP A 68 4.77 3.84 -17.28
CA TRP A 68 4.66 3.07 -16.03
C TRP A 68 3.31 2.37 -15.90
N SER A 69 2.27 2.93 -16.50
CA SER A 69 0.96 2.30 -16.65
C SER A 69 0.48 2.39 -18.09
N ARG A 70 -0.56 1.62 -18.40
CA ARG A 70 -1.30 1.75 -19.65
C ARG A 70 -2.77 1.46 -19.39
N GLU A 71 -3.63 2.12 -20.15
CA GLU A 71 -5.04 1.77 -20.19
C GLU A 71 -5.29 0.70 -21.24
N GLU A 72 -6.03 -0.35 -20.89
CA GLU A 72 -6.48 -1.37 -21.82
C GLU A 72 -7.93 -1.74 -21.50
N LYS A 73 -8.86 -1.44 -22.40
CA LYS A 73 -10.30 -1.75 -22.24
C LYS A 73 -10.90 -1.15 -20.95
N GLY A 74 -10.51 0.08 -20.60
CA GLY A 74 -10.93 0.75 -19.37
C GLY A 74 -10.25 0.25 -18.09
N TRP A 75 -9.29 -0.69 -18.19
CA TRP A 75 -8.50 -1.14 -17.05
C TRP A 75 -7.16 -0.43 -17.00
N MET A 76 -6.74 -0.05 -15.80
CA MET A 76 -5.38 0.45 -15.60
C MET A 76 -4.45 -0.71 -15.25
N LEU A 77 -3.51 -0.98 -16.16
CA LEU A 77 -2.56 -2.09 -16.07
C LEU A 77 -1.15 -1.57 -15.81
N MET A 78 -0.36 -2.36 -15.08
CA MET A 78 1.04 -2.02 -14.84
C MET A 78 1.91 -2.50 -16.00
N THR A 79 2.93 -1.73 -16.34
CA THR A 79 4.02 -2.20 -17.19
C THR A 79 5.16 -2.78 -16.34
N ASP A 80 6.15 -3.42 -16.96
CA ASP A 80 7.36 -3.85 -16.25
C ASP A 80 8.11 -2.66 -15.63
N LEU A 81 8.12 -1.51 -16.31
CA LEU A 81 8.71 -0.29 -15.79
C LEU A 81 7.92 0.25 -14.60
N GLY A 82 6.59 0.25 -14.67
CA GLY A 82 5.75 0.61 -13.53
C GLY A 82 5.97 -0.29 -12.33
N LYS A 83 6.10 -1.60 -12.55
CA LYS A 83 6.43 -2.57 -11.50
C LYS A 83 7.78 -2.26 -10.85
N TYR A 84 8.79 -1.89 -11.65
CA TYR A 84 10.09 -1.45 -11.14
C TYR A 84 9.96 -0.22 -10.23
N TYR A 85 9.09 0.73 -10.58
CA TYR A 85 8.75 1.90 -9.75
C TYR A 85 7.72 1.64 -8.65
N GLY A 86 7.35 0.37 -8.42
CA GLY A 86 6.52 -0.05 -7.30
C GLY A 86 5.02 -0.11 -7.58
N ALA A 87 4.60 -0.14 -8.85
CA ALA A 87 3.20 -0.39 -9.21
C ALA A 87 2.75 -1.79 -8.77
N LYS A 88 1.47 -1.89 -8.41
CA LYS A 88 0.78 -3.14 -8.10
C LYS A 88 -0.64 -3.10 -8.63
N GLU A 89 -0.96 -4.05 -9.51
CA GLU A 89 -2.32 -4.27 -9.97
C GLU A 89 -3.21 -4.73 -8.82
N CYS A 90 -4.38 -4.10 -8.72
CA CYS A 90 -5.43 -4.43 -7.80
C CYS A 90 -6.73 -4.62 -8.58
N TYR A 91 -7.66 -5.36 -7.97
CA TYR A 91 -8.98 -5.60 -8.52
C TYR A 91 -10.03 -5.19 -7.48
N ASP A 92 -11.00 -4.39 -7.91
CA ASP A 92 -12.14 -4.04 -7.08
C ASP A 92 -13.30 -4.99 -7.39
N ASN A 93 -13.69 -5.79 -6.39
CA ASN A 93 -14.77 -6.75 -6.51
C ASN A 93 -16.15 -6.10 -6.71
N LYS A 94 -16.35 -4.83 -6.31
CA LYS A 94 -17.61 -4.11 -6.45
C LYS A 94 -17.77 -3.55 -7.86
N THR A 95 -16.78 -2.82 -8.34
CA THR A 95 -16.80 -2.22 -9.69
C THR A 95 -16.41 -3.20 -10.78
N LYS A 96 -15.81 -4.35 -10.42
CA LYS A 96 -15.25 -5.35 -11.34
C LYS A 96 -14.13 -4.80 -12.23
N MET A 97 -13.45 -3.75 -11.77
CA MET A 97 -12.41 -3.05 -12.51
C MET A 97 -11.03 -3.29 -11.91
N LYS A 98 -10.00 -3.27 -12.77
CA LYS A 98 -8.61 -3.23 -12.34
C LYS A 98 -8.12 -1.80 -12.19
N TYR A 99 -7.32 -1.57 -11.16
CA TYR A 99 -6.69 -0.30 -10.86
C TYR A 99 -5.28 -0.52 -10.30
N LEU A 100 -4.49 0.55 -10.22
CA LEU A 100 -3.14 0.49 -9.69
C LEU A 100 -3.04 1.08 -8.30
N LYS A 101 -2.21 0.44 -7.47
CA LYS A 101 -1.63 1.05 -6.27
C LYS A 101 -0.13 1.16 -6.46
N TRP A 102 0.47 2.09 -5.73
CA TRP A 102 1.90 2.39 -5.85
C TRP A 102 2.57 2.25 -4.51
N HIS A 103 3.78 1.70 -4.50
CA HIS A 103 4.59 1.71 -3.30
C HIS A 103 4.86 3.17 -2.87
N GLN A 104 4.80 3.47 -1.57
CA GLN A 104 4.89 4.84 -1.06
C GLN A 104 6.19 5.55 -1.46
N SER A 105 7.26 4.80 -1.73
CA SER A 105 8.54 5.33 -2.24
C SER A 105 8.43 6.05 -3.58
N VAL A 106 7.36 5.81 -4.36
CA VAL A 106 7.14 6.47 -5.65
C VAL A 106 7.08 8.00 -5.51
N ARG A 107 6.65 8.51 -4.33
CA ARG A 107 6.61 9.94 -3.99
C ARG A 107 7.98 10.61 -4.09
N SER A 108 9.04 9.85 -3.90
CA SER A 108 10.43 10.32 -3.92
C SER A 108 11.13 9.98 -5.23
N SER A 109 10.42 9.47 -6.24
CA SER A 109 11.00 9.22 -7.55
C SER A 109 11.34 10.54 -8.24
N SER A 110 12.63 10.77 -8.48
CA SER A 110 13.12 11.98 -9.17
C SER A 110 12.49 12.14 -10.55
N GLN A 111 12.26 11.04 -11.26
CA GLN A 111 11.62 11.06 -12.56
C GLN A 111 10.16 11.48 -12.49
N LEU A 112 9.39 10.97 -11.51
CA LEU A 112 8.00 11.40 -11.32
C LEU A 112 7.92 12.88 -10.95
N ILE A 113 8.74 13.31 -9.98
CA ILE A 113 8.78 14.69 -9.51
C ILE A 113 9.10 15.65 -10.67
N LYS A 114 10.13 15.31 -11.47
CA LYS A 114 10.54 16.12 -12.62
C LYS A 114 9.40 16.25 -13.64
N THR A 115 8.74 15.15 -13.99
CA THR A 115 7.64 15.18 -14.97
C THR A 115 6.42 15.93 -14.45
N VAL A 116 6.07 15.79 -13.17
CA VAL A 116 5.00 16.60 -12.55
C VAL A 116 5.35 18.08 -12.66
N GLN A 117 6.58 18.46 -12.30
CA GLN A 117 7.01 19.86 -12.39
C GLN A 117 6.97 20.39 -13.83
N GLU A 118 7.46 19.64 -14.80
CA GLU A 118 7.45 20.04 -16.22
C GLU A 118 6.04 20.25 -16.78
N LEU A 119 5.06 19.47 -16.31
CA LEU A 119 3.68 19.54 -16.81
C LEU A 119 2.81 20.55 -16.06
N THR A 120 3.11 20.83 -14.79
CA THR A 120 2.35 21.79 -13.98
C THR A 120 2.88 23.22 -14.11
N TYR A 121 4.19 23.43 -14.33
CA TYR A 121 4.80 24.78 -14.35
C TYR A 121 5.03 25.37 -15.75
N ASN A 122 4.60 24.71 -16.83
CA ASN A 122 4.69 25.22 -18.20
C ASN A 122 3.46 26.07 -18.59
N GLU A 123 3.01 27.00 -17.75
CA GLU A 123 2.19 28.11 -18.26
C GLU A 123 3.04 28.92 -19.26
N PRO A 124 2.55 29.20 -20.48
CA PRO A 124 3.19 30.18 -21.33
C PRO A 124 3.17 31.50 -20.55
N LEU A 125 4.34 32.05 -20.24
CA LEU A 125 4.42 33.46 -19.90
C LEU A 125 3.75 34.21 -21.06
N GLU A 126 2.54 34.72 -20.83
CA GLU A 126 1.95 35.73 -21.70
C GLU A 126 2.99 36.83 -21.81
N ILE A 127 3.66 36.86 -22.97
CA ILE A 127 4.53 37.95 -23.36
C ILE A 127 3.59 39.14 -23.47
N ALA A 128 3.49 39.92 -22.40
CA ALA A 128 2.84 41.21 -22.41
C ALA A 128 3.54 42.05 -23.49
N SER A 129 2.90 42.13 -24.65
CA SER A 129 3.22 43.00 -25.78
C SER A 129 2.29 44.19 -25.79
#